data_AF-A0A2P2LKK4-F1
#
_entry.id   AF-A0A2P2LKK4-F1
#
_cell.length_a   1.000
_cell.length_b   1.000
_cell.length_c   1.000
_cell.angle_alpha   90.00
_cell.angle_beta   90.00
_cell.angle_gamma   90.00
#
_symmetry.space_group_name_H-M   'P 1'
#
loop_
_entity.id
_entity.type
_entity.pdbx_description
1 polymer ?
#
loop_
_entity_poly.entity_id
_entity_poly.type
_entity_poly.pdbx_seq_one_letter_code
_entity_poly.pdbx_strand_id
1 'polypeptide(L)'
;MRDLVGDRLPKFTVADMKMVKGSLDFVGVNYYTARFAEEATASGCDIDLSYTTDSHANLTTERNGIPIGEQTAASWLYVYPEGIRDLALYVRREYNNLPIIITENGMADPNNRTIPLDDALDDSSRIKFHFMHLSYLLEAIKFVLLSRF
;
A
#
# COMPACT_ATOMS: atom_id res chain seq x y z
N MET A 1 6.86 -8.55 14.20
CA MET A 1 5.56 -8.97 14.78
C MET A 1 5.72 -9.93 15.96
N ARG A 2 6.26 -11.14 15.80
CA ARG A 2 6.41 -12.08 16.95
C ARG A 2 7.19 -11.46 18.13
N ASP A 3 8.30 -10.78 17.83
CA ASP A 3 9.15 -10.19 18.85
C ASP A 3 8.53 -8.94 19.50
N LEU A 4 7.86 -8.09 18.71
CA LEU A 4 7.30 -6.81 19.19
C LEU A 4 5.93 -6.98 19.88
N VAL A 5 5.07 -7.87 19.37
CA VAL A 5 3.72 -8.08 19.90
C VAL A 5 3.72 -9.08 21.06
N GLY A 6 4.65 -10.04 21.05
CA GLY A 6 4.81 -11.05 22.09
C GLY A 6 3.57 -11.94 22.26
N ASP A 7 3.19 -12.19 23.52
CA ASP A 7 2.12 -13.13 23.87
C ASP A 7 0.70 -12.67 23.47
N ARG A 8 0.53 -11.40 23.06
CA ARG A 8 -0.73 -10.92 22.46
C ARG A 8 -0.98 -11.50 21.07
N LEU A 9 0.06 -11.99 20.38
CA LEU A 9 -0.06 -12.62 19.07
C LEU A 9 -0.36 -14.11 19.23
N PRO A 10 -1.53 -14.61 18.79
CA PRO A 10 -1.83 -16.04 18.86
C PRO A 10 -0.81 -16.90 18.13
N LYS A 11 -0.51 -18.06 18.69
CA LYS A 11 0.43 -19.03 18.11
C LYS A 11 -0.34 -20.02 17.26
N PHE A 12 0.08 -20.20 16.01
CA PHE A 12 -0.46 -21.26 15.17
C PHE A 12 -0.14 -22.63 15.74
N THR A 13 -1.13 -23.51 15.76
CA THR A 13 -0.92 -24.94 15.96
C THR A 13 -0.30 -25.57 14.71
N VAL A 14 0.16 -26.82 14.82
CA VAL A 14 0.64 -27.59 13.65
C VAL A 14 -0.47 -27.75 12.60
N ALA A 15 -1.72 -27.92 13.03
CA ALA A 15 -2.86 -28.02 12.13
C ALA A 15 -3.09 -26.71 11.36
N ASP A 16 -3.05 -25.56 12.05
CA ASP A 16 -3.23 -24.25 11.41
C ASP A 16 -2.12 -23.96 10.39
N MET A 17 -0.86 -24.25 10.75
CA MET A 17 0.28 -24.09 9.84
C MET A 17 0.11 -24.93 8.58
N LYS A 18 -0.36 -26.18 8.72
CA LYS A 18 -0.61 -27.07 7.58
C LYS A 18 -1.77 -26.59 6.71
N MET A 19 -2.80 -25.97 7.31
CA MET A 19 -3.96 -25.45 6.61
C MET A 19 -3.64 -24.19 5.80
N VAL A 20 -2.83 -23.27 6.35
CA VAL A 20 -2.57 -21.95 5.75
C VAL A 20 -1.34 -21.93 4.83
N LYS A 21 -0.30 -22.72 5.15
CA LYS A 21 0.94 -22.67 4.37
C LYS A 21 0.71 -23.21 2.96
N GLY A 22 0.92 -22.36 1.96
CA GLY A 22 0.75 -22.73 0.55
C GLY A 22 -0.71 -22.76 0.08
N SER A 23 -1.64 -22.17 0.84
CA SER A 23 -3.06 -22.11 0.48
C SER A 23 -3.40 -20.96 -0.49
N LEU A 24 -2.42 -20.45 -1.24
CA LEU A 24 -2.58 -19.33 -2.16
C LEU A 24 -2.25 -19.77 -3.58
N ASP A 25 -3.21 -19.61 -4.48
CA ASP A 25 -3.01 -19.78 -5.93
C ASP A 25 -2.53 -18.48 -6.60
N PHE A 26 -2.88 -17.33 -6.02
CA PHE A 26 -2.48 -15.99 -6.43
C PHE A 26 -2.55 -15.03 -5.23
N VAL A 27 -2.01 -13.82 -5.40
CA VAL A 27 -2.10 -12.73 -4.42
C VAL A 27 -2.90 -11.57 -5.02
N GLY A 28 -4.03 -11.23 -4.39
CA GLY A 28 -4.76 -9.99 -4.66
C GLY A 28 -4.11 -8.83 -3.89
N VAL A 29 -3.88 -7.71 -4.56
CA VAL A 29 -3.26 -6.52 -3.96
C VAL A 29 -4.13 -5.30 -4.22
N ASN A 30 -4.46 -4.58 -3.15
CA ASN A 30 -5.11 -3.28 -3.21
C ASN A 30 -4.05 -2.20 -3.00
N TYR A 31 -3.84 -1.32 -3.98
CA TYR A 31 -2.87 -0.23 -3.90
C TYR A 31 -3.50 1.13 -4.17
N TYR A 32 -3.31 2.06 -3.24
CA TYR A 32 -3.90 3.41 -3.30
C TYR A 32 -2.90 4.55 -3.03
N THR A 33 -1.96 4.36 -2.12
CA THR A 33 -1.05 5.43 -1.64
C THR A 33 0.22 4.82 -1.06
N ALA A 34 1.23 5.66 -0.83
CA ALA A 34 2.38 5.34 0.01
C ALA A 34 2.50 6.29 1.22
N ARG A 35 3.42 5.95 2.12
CA ARG A 35 3.82 6.75 3.28
C ARG A 35 5.34 6.65 3.44
N PHE A 36 5.94 7.68 4.00
CA PHE A 36 7.26 7.54 4.61
C PHE A 36 7.11 6.82 5.95
N ALA A 37 8.13 6.06 6.32
CA ALA A 37 8.24 5.44 7.62
C ALA A 37 9.58 5.83 8.25
N GLU A 38 9.56 6.12 9.54
CA GLU A 38 10.74 6.32 10.37
C GLU A 38 10.60 5.55 11.67
N GLU A 39 11.71 5.27 12.34
CA GLU A 39 11.71 4.62 13.64
C GLU A 39 10.98 5.52 14.66
N ALA A 40 10.03 4.95 15.39
CA ALA A 40 9.40 5.66 16.48
C ALA A 40 10.42 5.79 17.62
N THR A 41 10.93 6.99 17.85
CA THR A 41 11.79 7.26 19.01
C THR A 41 10.95 7.26 20.27
N ALA A 42 10.72 6.09 20.85
CA ALA A 42 10.06 6.00 22.14
C ALA A 42 11.03 6.44 23.25
N SER A 43 10.90 7.69 23.69
CA SER A 43 11.50 8.16 24.93
C SER A 43 10.61 7.75 26.11
N GLY A 44 10.89 6.60 26.73
CA GLY A 44 10.29 6.19 28.01
C GLY A 44 9.42 4.94 27.96
N CYS A 45 9.36 4.23 29.10
CA CYS A 45 8.76 2.91 29.31
C CYS A 45 7.23 2.79 29.18
N ASP A 46 6.52 3.81 28.67
CA ASP A 46 5.05 3.83 28.65
C ASP A 46 4.50 3.99 27.21
N ILE A 47 4.87 3.08 26.31
CA ILE A 47 4.11 2.93 25.06
C ILE A 47 2.83 2.18 25.41
N ASP A 48 1.68 2.83 25.31
CA ASP A 48 0.39 2.15 25.37
C ASP A 48 0.36 1.05 24.30
N LEU A 49 0.23 -0.20 24.74
CA LEU A 49 0.20 -1.36 23.86
C LEU A 49 -1.02 -1.26 22.94
N SER A 50 -0.77 -1.08 21.65
CA SER A 50 -1.79 -0.97 20.62
C SER A 50 -1.26 -1.54 19.31
N TYR A 51 -2.15 -2.08 18.49
CA TYR A 51 -1.81 -2.49 17.12
C TYR A 51 -1.08 -1.37 16.35
N THR A 52 -1.44 -0.11 16.59
CA THR A 52 -0.85 1.05 15.91
C THR A 52 0.55 1.43 16.42
N THR A 53 0.93 0.99 17.62
CA THR A 53 2.24 1.29 18.22
C THR A 53 3.20 0.10 18.14
N ASP A 54 2.68 -1.13 17.97
CA ASP A 54 3.43 -2.38 17.90
C ASP A 54 4.49 -2.45 16.79
N SER A 55 4.37 -1.65 15.72
CA SER A 55 5.37 -1.62 14.63
C SER A 55 6.62 -0.83 14.98
N HIS A 56 6.59 -0.04 16.05
CA HIS A 56 7.68 0.87 16.45
C HIS A 56 8.11 1.80 15.30
N ALA A 57 7.14 2.20 14.46
CA ALA A 57 7.38 3.05 13.30
C ALA A 57 6.34 4.17 13.23
N ASN A 58 6.81 5.39 12.99
CA ASN A 58 5.96 6.53 12.68
C ASN A 58 5.76 6.62 11.17
N LEU A 59 4.51 6.70 10.74
CA LEU A 59 4.15 6.90 9.34
C LEU A 59 3.80 8.36 9.08
N THR A 60 4.40 8.96 8.06
CA THR A 60 4.13 10.34 7.67
C THR A 60 3.89 10.44 6.17
N THR A 61 3.12 11.45 5.77
CA THR A 61 2.88 11.81 4.37
C THR A 61 3.89 12.82 3.86
N GLU A 62 4.76 13.34 4.72
CA GLU A 62 5.64 14.46 4.42
C GLU A 62 7.05 14.21 4.93
N ARG A 63 8.05 14.65 4.17
CA ARG A 63 9.45 14.70 4.60
C ARG A 63 10.00 16.09 4.29
N ASN A 64 10.51 16.78 5.31
CA ASN A 64 11.08 18.13 5.20
C ASN A 64 10.13 19.17 4.57
N GLY A 65 8.83 19.17 4.91
CA GLY A 65 7.87 20.11 4.31
C GLY A 65 7.33 19.67 2.95
N ILE A 66 7.78 18.54 2.41
CA ILE A 66 7.43 18.06 1.06
C ILE A 66 6.55 16.82 1.17
N PRO A 67 5.28 16.87 0.70
CA PRO A 67 4.42 15.70 0.71
C PRO A 67 4.94 14.65 -0.26
N ILE A 68 4.68 13.37 0.06
CA ILE A 68 5.06 12.22 -0.77
C ILE A 68 4.41 12.27 -2.17
N GLY A 69 3.27 12.96 -2.28
CA GLY A 69 2.50 13.12 -3.50
C GLY A 69 1.36 14.13 -3.34
N GLU A 70 0.59 14.32 -4.39
CA GLU A 70 -0.60 15.18 -4.36
C GLU A 70 -1.70 14.53 -3.51
N GLN A 71 -2.27 15.28 -2.55
CA GLN A 71 -3.37 14.77 -1.73
C GLN A 71 -4.69 14.84 -2.52
N THR A 72 -5.48 13.77 -2.49
CA THR A 72 -6.80 13.74 -3.13
C THR A 72 -7.90 14.22 -2.19
N ALA A 73 -9.16 14.18 -2.63
CA ALA A 73 -10.29 14.52 -1.77
C ALA A 73 -10.44 13.58 -0.55
N ALA A 74 -9.92 12.35 -0.64
CA ALA A 74 -9.78 11.49 0.51
C ALA A 74 -8.50 11.87 1.27
N SER A 75 -8.65 12.40 2.50
CA SER A 75 -7.54 12.95 3.28
C SER A 75 -6.38 11.98 3.55
N TRP A 76 -6.64 10.67 3.51
CA TRP A 76 -5.62 9.64 3.68
C TRP A 76 -4.89 9.26 2.39
N LEU A 77 -5.37 9.65 1.21
CA LEU A 77 -4.87 9.16 -0.08
C LEU A 77 -4.01 10.24 -0.76
N TYR A 78 -2.73 9.91 -0.91
CA TYR A 78 -1.72 10.73 -1.60
C TYR A 78 -1.27 10.00 -2.87
N VAL A 79 -1.29 10.68 -4.01
CA VAL A 79 -0.99 10.11 -5.32
C VAL A 79 0.51 9.83 -5.43
N TYR A 80 0.89 8.54 -5.38
CA TYR A 80 2.28 8.09 -5.46
C TYR A 80 2.41 6.91 -6.44
N PRO A 81 2.46 7.17 -7.75
CA PRO A 81 2.24 6.13 -8.75
C PRO A 81 3.37 5.10 -8.84
N GLU A 82 4.63 5.45 -8.58
CA GLU A 82 5.73 4.48 -8.57
C GLU A 82 5.60 3.40 -7.48
N GLY A 83 4.86 3.67 -6.41
CA GLY A 83 4.71 2.72 -5.31
C GLY A 83 3.97 1.44 -5.70
N ILE A 84 3.11 1.46 -6.73
CA ILE A 84 2.43 0.24 -7.22
C ILE A 84 3.43 -0.73 -7.86
N ARG A 85 4.43 -0.20 -8.58
CA ARG A 85 5.53 -0.98 -9.17
C ARG A 85 6.36 -1.61 -8.07
N ASP A 86 6.78 -0.77 -7.12
CA ASP A 86 7.69 -1.20 -6.06
C ASP A 86 7.00 -2.23 -5.15
N LEU A 87 5.71 -2.06 -4.85
CA LEU A 87 4.92 -3.05 -4.13
C LEU A 87 4.76 -4.35 -4.92
N ALA A 88 4.46 -4.30 -6.21
CA ALA A 88 4.34 -5.51 -7.04
C ALA A 88 5.65 -6.31 -7.07
N LEU A 89 6.79 -5.63 -7.21
CA LEU A 89 8.11 -6.27 -7.18
C LEU A 89 8.46 -6.80 -5.78
N TYR A 90 8.07 -6.09 -4.72
CA TYR A 90 8.21 -6.55 -3.34
C TYR A 90 7.40 -7.82 -3.09
N VAL A 91 6.10 -7.80 -3.37
CA VAL A 91 5.20 -8.95 -3.18
C VAL A 91 5.71 -10.16 -3.96
N ARG A 92 6.14 -9.94 -5.20
CA ARG A 92 6.74 -11.00 -6.02
C ARG A 92 7.92 -11.67 -5.33
N ARG A 93 8.84 -10.89 -4.74
CA ARG A 93 10.05 -11.41 -4.09
C ARG A 93 9.73 -12.13 -2.79
N GLU A 94 8.86 -11.56 -1.97
CA GLU A 94 8.57 -12.08 -0.62
C GLU A 94 7.55 -13.23 -0.60
N TYR A 95 6.67 -13.33 -1.61
CA TYR A 95 5.58 -14.30 -1.67
C TYR A 95 5.77 -15.33 -2.80
N ASN A 96 7.01 -15.81 -2.97
CA ASN A 96 7.38 -16.90 -3.88
C ASN A 96 6.97 -16.70 -5.34
N ASN A 97 6.86 -15.44 -5.80
CA ASN A 97 6.53 -15.11 -7.18
C ASN A 97 5.22 -15.79 -7.66
N LEU A 98 4.23 -15.91 -6.77
CA LEU A 98 2.86 -16.26 -7.14
C LEU A 98 2.29 -15.22 -8.13
N PRO A 99 1.30 -15.58 -8.96
CA PRO A 99 0.56 -14.61 -9.76
C PRO A 99 0.02 -13.47 -8.88
N ILE A 100 0.19 -12.22 -9.33
CA ILE A 100 -0.30 -11.03 -8.62
C ILE A 100 -1.41 -10.41 -9.44
N ILE A 101 -2.52 -10.09 -8.80
CA ILE A 101 -3.64 -9.34 -9.39
C ILE A 101 -3.80 -8.06 -8.60
N ILE A 102 -3.76 -6.91 -9.27
CA ILE A 102 -4.19 -5.65 -8.65
C ILE A 102 -5.71 -5.67 -8.60
N THR A 103 -6.25 -5.91 -7.42
CA THR A 103 -7.70 -6.04 -7.19
C THR A 103 -8.36 -4.69 -6.98
N GLU A 104 -7.62 -3.69 -6.48
CA GLU A 104 -8.10 -2.32 -6.36
C GLU A 104 -6.98 -1.30 -6.59
N ASN A 105 -7.31 -0.24 -7.32
CA ASN A 105 -6.54 1.00 -7.45
C ASN A 105 -7.50 2.12 -7.89
N GLY A 106 -7.47 3.27 -7.23
CA GLY A 106 -8.36 4.39 -7.57
C GLY A 106 -8.12 5.62 -6.72
N MET A 107 -8.87 6.68 -7.00
CA MET A 107 -8.87 7.91 -6.21
C MET A 107 -10.28 8.48 -6.03
N ALA A 108 -10.46 9.23 -4.95
CA ALA A 108 -11.70 9.94 -4.67
C ALA A 108 -11.65 11.37 -5.22
N ASP A 109 -12.77 11.80 -5.81
CA ASP A 109 -13.01 13.22 -6.13
C ASP A 109 -13.76 13.90 -4.99
N PRO A 110 -13.71 15.26 -4.92
CA PRO A 110 -14.50 16.01 -3.96
C PRO A 110 -16.00 15.70 -4.11
N ASN A 111 -16.66 15.39 -2.99
CA ASN A 111 -18.11 15.19 -2.98
C ASN A 111 -18.84 16.54 -2.97
N ASN A 112 -18.91 17.19 -4.13
CA ASN A 112 -19.61 18.45 -4.29
C ASN A 112 -20.85 18.29 -5.18
N ARG A 113 -22.03 18.37 -4.59
CA ARG A 113 -23.32 18.22 -5.30
C ARG A 113 -23.81 19.48 -5.98
N THR A 114 -23.13 20.61 -5.80
CA THR A 114 -23.57 21.91 -6.35
C THR A 114 -22.86 22.29 -7.64
N ILE A 115 -21.86 21.52 -8.08
CA ILE A 115 -21.18 21.77 -9.36
C ILE A 115 -22.08 21.34 -10.54
N PRO A 116 -22.00 22.03 -11.69
CA PRO A 116 -22.61 21.57 -12.93
C PRO A 116 -22.20 20.13 -13.29
N LEU A 117 -23.09 19.40 -13.97
CA LEU A 117 -22.80 18.02 -14.39
C LEU A 117 -21.56 17.95 -15.29
N ASP A 118 -21.40 18.89 -16.21
CA ASP A 118 -20.25 18.91 -17.13
C ASP A 118 -18.93 19.05 -16.36
N ASP A 119 -18.90 19.88 -15.31
CA ASP A 119 -17.73 20.03 -14.43
C ASP A 119 -17.51 18.79 -13.56
N ALA A 120 -18.59 18.11 -13.13
CA ALA A 120 -18.51 16.86 -12.36
C ALA A 120 -17.99 15.68 -13.18
N LEU A 121 -18.19 15.71 -14.50
CA LEU A 121 -17.73 14.70 -15.45
C LEU A 121 -16.31 14.96 -15.95
N ASP A 122 -15.75 16.16 -15.74
CA ASP A 122 -14.33 16.42 -15.99
C ASP A 122 -13.46 15.82 -14.88
N ASP A 123 -13.18 14.53 -15.01
CA ASP A 123 -12.35 13.76 -14.08
C ASP A 123 -10.91 13.57 -14.56
N SER A 124 -10.35 14.61 -15.20
CA SER A 124 -8.97 14.64 -15.69
C SER A 124 -7.93 14.21 -14.64
N SER A 125 -8.17 14.51 -13.36
CA SER A 125 -7.36 14.05 -12.21
C SER A 125 -7.37 12.52 -12.08
N ARG A 126 -8.54 11.89 -12.12
CA ARG A 126 -8.72 10.43 -12.06
C ARG A 126 -8.12 9.74 -13.29
N ILE A 127 -8.32 10.31 -14.48
CA ILE A 127 -7.69 9.80 -15.72
C ILE A 127 -6.17 9.80 -15.58
N LYS A 128 -5.58 10.92 -15.12
CA LYS A 128 -4.14 11.03 -14.88
C LYS A 128 -3.67 10.04 -13.81
N PHE A 129 -4.42 9.90 -12.72
CA PHE A 129 -4.11 8.94 -11.66
C PHE A 129 -3.95 7.52 -12.21
N HIS A 130 -4.97 7.02 -12.94
CA HIS A 130 -4.93 5.67 -13.50
C HIS A 130 -3.84 5.53 -14.56
N PHE A 131 -3.69 6.52 -15.46
CA PHE A 131 -2.65 6.50 -16.48
C PHE A 131 -1.26 6.33 -15.84
N MET A 132 -0.94 7.10 -14.80
CA MET A 132 0.35 7.03 -14.13
C MET A 132 0.55 5.69 -13.41
N HIS A 133 -0.41 5.23 -12.61
CA HIS A 133 -0.29 3.95 -11.88
C HIS A 133 -0.17 2.76 -12.83
N LEU A 134 -0.98 2.71 -13.89
CA LEU A 134 -0.91 1.64 -14.89
C LEU A 134 0.40 1.67 -15.68
N SER A 135 0.97 2.85 -15.91
CA SER A 135 2.29 2.98 -16.56
C SER A 135 3.39 2.37 -15.69
N TYR A 136 3.42 2.65 -14.39
CA TYR A 136 4.37 2.03 -13.45
C TYR A 136 4.13 0.53 -13.26
N LEU A 137 2.87 0.08 -13.27
CA LEU A 137 2.57 -1.35 -13.25
C LEU A 137 3.09 -2.05 -14.51
N LEU A 138 2.96 -1.42 -15.69
CA LEU A 138 3.54 -1.93 -16.92
C LEU A 138 5.07 -1.99 -16.86
N GLU A 139 5.74 -1.04 -16.22
CA GLU A 139 7.18 -1.12 -15.95
C GLU A 139 7.53 -2.35 -15.09
N ALA A 140 6.76 -2.64 -14.04
CA ALA A 140 6.96 -3.83 -13.21
C ALA A 140 6.89 -5.11 -14.05
N ILE A 141 5.88 -5.21 -14.92
CA ILE A 141 5.68 -6.36 -15.82
C ILE A 141 6.85 -6.50 -16.79
N LYS A 142 7.29 -5.40 -17.42
CA LYS A 142 8.43 -5.40 -18.35
C LYS A 142 9.72 -5.81 -17.64
N PHE A 143 9.98 -5.29 -16.45
CA PHE A 143 11.14 -5.66 -15.64
C PHE A 143 11.16 -7.17 -15.39
N VAL A 144 10.04 -7.75 -14.96
CA VAL A 144 9.90 -9.19 -14.71
C VAL A 144 10.21 -10.03 -15.95
N LEU A 145 9.72 -9.60 -17.12
CA LEU A 145 9.93 -10.33 -18.38
C LEU A 145 11.38 -10.28 -18.84
N LEU A 146 12.06 -9.15 -18.64
CA LEU A 146 13.46 -8.98 -19.04
C LEU A 146 14.43 -9.70 -18.11
N SER A 147 14.11 -9.86 -16.81
CA SER A 147 14.95 -10.61 -15.85
C SER A 147 14.88 -12.13 -15.98
N ARG A 148 14.20 -12.67 -17.01
CA ARG A 148 14.12 -14.13 -17.27
C ARG A 148 15.21 -14.63 -18.24
N PHE A 149 16.06 -13.74 -18.72
CA PHE A 149 17.24 -14.02 -19.55
C PHE A 149 18.48 -13.46 -18.87
#